data_AF-A0A7X8SMI5-F1
#
_entry.id   AF-A0A7X8SMI5-F1
#
_cell.length_a   1.000
_cell.length_b   1.000
_cell.length_c   1.000
_cell.angle_alpha   90.00
_cell.angle_beta   90.00
_cell.angle_gamma   90.00
#
_symmetry.space_group_name_H-M   'P 1'
#
loop_
_entity.id
_entity.type
_entity.pdbx_description
1 polymer ?
#
loop_
_entity_poly.entity_id
_entity_poly.type
_entity_poly.pdbx_seq_one_letter_code
_entity_poly.pdbx_strand_id
1 'polypeptide(L)'
;MKYCKYILFILPFVISACSTEAIQAPRLEVAIVSPVVNPTTAQALILKDQEFVFEARERGANPDTYKWEVNGEVISNQLSTEPVSYATEGARTAKFSASNESYDASAEITVYVVERVATFEDLTLEENTYWVGDGTSGTQSTFTTGNITFQNTSPTESDDFYDFGYSNIIDEESESYEKYGAYLLTNKINTYGLARSDTQGKITLKFDAAYSPLGVSIANSPLVVNSANGDYDPEEPTEDDLLLKFGSGDYYDVEIRAVNEDGTVTEEFVSIRLISATATTITSQSVWENIELSTFGLVHGLEFRINTSKKDSETSDIYMPTRFCFDNLILINDNGDNVTLNN
;
A
#
# COMPACT_ATOMS: atom_id res chain seq x y z
N MET A 1 23.31 60.69 53.85
CA MET A 1 23.91 60.21 52.58
C MET A 1 23.51 58.74 52.44
N LYS A 2 22.52 58.43 51.58
CA LYS A 2 22.70 57.80 50.24
C LYS A 2 23.43 56.45 50.36
N TYR A 3 22.90 55.24 50.14
CA TYR A 3 21.74 54.67 49.42
C TYR A 3 21.32 53.36 50.13
N CYS A 4 20.03 53.08 50.42
CA CYS A 4 19.06 52.29 49.64
C CYS A 4 19.52 50.89 49.15
N LYS A 5 18.94 49.81 49.71
CA LYS A 5 18.44 48.64 48.95
C LYS A 5 17.54 47.71 49.81
N TYR A 6 16.23 47.90 49.59
CA TYR A 6 15.09 46.98 49.59
C TYR A 6 14.98 45.81 50.60
N ILE A 7 13.97 45.98 51.46
CA ILE A 7 13.19 44.97 52.18
C ILE A 7 12.50 44.06 51.15
N LEU A 8 12.70 42.74 51.24
CA LEU A 8 11.91 41.76 50.49
C LEU A 8 10.73 41.31 51.38
N PHE A 9 9.56 41.86 51.09
CA PHE A 9 8.27 41.37 51.56
C PHE A 9 7.93 40.09 50.77
N ILE A 10 7.74 38.97 51.46
CA ILE A 10 7.18 37.76 50.85
C ILE A 10 5.66 37.97 50.77
N LEU A 11 5.18 38.35 49.59
CA LEU A 11 3.77 38.30 49.23
C LEU A 11 3.42 36.84 48.87
N PRO A 12 2.30 36.27 49.34
CA PRO A 12 1.74 35.09 48.73
C PRO A 12 1.20 35.46 47.35
N PHE A 13 1.85 34.94 46.31
CA PHE A 13 1.36 35.02 44.93
C PHE A 13 0.04 34.26 44.84
N VAL A 14 -1.03 34.97 44.50
CA VAL A 14 -2.25 34.38 43.96
C VAL A 14 -1.89 33.85 42.57
N ILE A 15 -1.67 32.54 42.48
CA ILE A 15 -1.51 31.86 41.20
C ILE A 15 -2.93 31.58 40.70
N SER A 16 -3.49 32.51 39.91
CA SER A 16 -4.47 32.13 38.90
C SER A 16 -3.70 31.40 37.80
N ALA A 17 -3.59 30.08 37.92
CA ALA A 17 -3.19 29.21 36.83
C ALA A 17 -4.44 28.51 36.32
N CYS A 18 -4.82 28.93 35.11
CA CYS A 18 -5.45 28.14 34.05
C CYS A 18 -6.32 26.97 34.53
N SER A 19 -7.63 27.13 34.41
CA SER A 19 -8.51 26.01 34.07
C SER A 19 -7.91 25.32 32.85
N THR A 20 -7.20 24.22 33.05
CA THR A 20 -7.11 23.19 32.02
C THR A 20 -8.54 22.75 31.81
N GLU A 21 -9.15 23.17 30.70
CA GLU A 21 -10.32 22.49 30.17
C GLU A 21 -10.01 21.00 30.25
N ALA A 22 -10.76 20.29 31.09
CA ALA A 22 -10.71 18.84 31.08
C ALA A 22 -11.10 18.44 29.66
N ILE A 23 -10.18 17.80 28.95
CA ILE A 23 -10.47 17.17 27.66
C ILE A 23 -11.56 16.13 27.97
N GLN A 24 -12.80 16.45 27.58
CA GLN A 24 -14.00 15.75 28.04
C GLN A 24 -14.46 14.66 27.07
N ALA A 25 -13.60 14.23 26.14
CA ALA A 25 -13.86 13.14 25.23
C ALA A 25 -12.66 12.20 25.15
N PRO A 26 -12.84 10.87 25.32
CA PRO A 26 -11.77 9.91 25.10
C PRO A 26 -11.37 9.92 23.62
N ARG A 27 -10.06 9.85 23.34
CA ARG A 27 -9.58 9.45 22.01
C ARG A 27 -9.55 7.93 21.99
N LEU A 28 -10.50 7.35 21.27
CA LEU A 28 -10.59 5.91 21.06
C LEU A 28 -9.71 5.54 19.87
N GLU A 29 -8.72 4.69 20.11
CA GLU A 29 -7.92 4.07 19.05
C GLU A 29 -8.36 2.61 18.96
N VAL A 30 -9.00 2.28 17.84
CA VAL A 30 -9.34 0.92 17.46
C VAL A 30 -8.24 0.44 16.51
N ALA A 31 -7.63 -0.70 16.84
CA ALA A 31 -6.64 -1.33 15.98
C ALA A 31 -6.98 -2.80 15.83
N ILE A 32 -6.73 -3.33 14.63
CA ILE A 32 -6.58 -4.78 14.45
C ILE A 32 -5.11 -5.07 14.72
N VAL A 33 -4.88 -5.84 15.78
CA VAL A 33 -3.51 -6.13 16.27
C VAL A 33 -2.86 -7.25 15.47
N SER A 34 -3.68 -8.05 14.78
CA SER A 34 -3.22 -9.04 13.82
C SER A 34 -4.34 -9.43 12.86
N PRO A 35 -4.14 -9.36 11.53
CA PRO A 35 -2.98 -8.73 10.89
C PRO A 35 -2.93 -7.22 11.21
N VAL A 36 -1.73 -6.63 11.16
CA VAL A 36 -1.54 -5.21 11.48
C VAL A 36 -2.26 -4.37 10.43
N VAL A 37 -3.30 -3.63 10.84
CA VAL A 37 -4.05 -2.73 9.95
C VAL A 37 -3.65 -1.28 10.20
N ASN A 38 -3.43 -0.53 9.12
CA ASN A 38 -3.02 0.88 9.17
C ASN A 38 -4.13 1.76 9.79
N PRO A 39 -3.93 2.40 10.97
CA PRO A 39 -4.98 3.12 11.70
C PRO A 39 -5.43 4.45 11.05
N THR A 40 -4.86 4.84 9.91
CA THR A 40 -5.19 6.12 9.25
C THR A 40 -6.53 6.14 8.52
N THR A 41 -7.15 4.99 8.21
CA THR A 41 -8.38 4.91 7.40
C THR A 41 -9.62 4.40 8.14
N ALA A 42 -9.51 3.96 9.41
CA ALA A 42 -10.60 3.26 10.12
C ALA A 42 -11.19 2.08 9.30
N GLN A 43 -10.36 1.42 8.50
CA GLN A 43 -10.71 0.27 7.69
C GLN A 43 -9.68 -0.83 7.85
N ALA A 44 -10.13 -2.07 7.77
CA ALA A 44 -9.33 -3.27 7.83
C ALA A 44 -9.70 -4.24 6.72
N LEU A 45 -8.73 -5.05 6.32
CA LEU A 45 -8.90 -6.11 5.35
C LEU A 45 -8.47 -7.44 5.97
N ILE A 46 -9.30 -8.46 5.85
CA ILE A 46 -9.10 -9.76 6.51
C ILE A 46 -9.46 -10.86 5.53
N LEU A 47 -8.65 -11.92 5.48
CA LEU A 47 -8.96 -13.08 4.67
C LEU A 47 -10.15 -13.85 5.27
N LYS A 48 -10.96 -14.43 4.41
CA LYS A 48 -12.02 -15.35 4.82
C LYS A 48 -11.45 -16.45 5.71
N ASP A 49 -12.18 -16.78 6.77
CA ASP A 49 -11.82 -17.78 7.78
C ASP A 49 -10.54 -17.48 8.58
N GLN A 50 -9.87 -16.35 8.34
CA GLN A 50 -8.76 -15.89 9.15
C GLN A 50 -9.26 -15.45 10.53
N GLU A 51 -8.63 -15.96 11.58
CA GLU A 51 -8.87 -15.51 12.95
C GLU A 51 -8.14 -14.18 13.20
N PHE A 52 -8.82 -13.25 13.85
CA PHE A 52 -8.27 -11.96 14.25
C PHE A 52 -8.94 -11.46 15.53
N VAL A 53 -8.37 -10.41 16.13
CA VAL A 53 -8.85 -9.83 17.39
C VAL A 53 -9.05 -8.34 17.22
N PHE A 54 -10.20 -7.84 17.69
CA PHE A 54 -10.41 -6.40 17.87
C PHE A 54 -9.83 -5.96 19.20
N GLU A 55 -9.00 -4.91 19.19
CA GLU A 55 -8.56 -4.25 20.40
C GLU A 55 -8.89 -2.76 20.38
N ALA A 56 -9.37 -2.27 21.52
CA ALA A 56 -9.59 -0.86 21.79
C ALA A 56 -8.62 -0.36 22.84
N ARG A 57 -8.11 0.86 22.63
CA ARG A 57 -7.40 1.62 23.64
C ARG A 57 -8.21 2.84 24.02
N GLU A 58 -8.28 3.09 25.32
CA GLU A 58 -8.96 4.25 25.90
C GLU A 58 -7.95 5.15 26.61
N ARG A 59 -8.18 6.47 26.55
CA ARG A 59 -7.39 7.47 27.27
C ARG A 59 -8.28 8.60 27.78
N GLY A 60 -8.13 8.94 29.07
CA GLY A 60 -8.71 10.16 29.65
C GLY A 60 -10.07 10.00 30.32
N ALA A 61 -10.63 8.79 30.42
CA ALA A 61 -11.83 8.50 31.17
C ALA A 61 -11.74 7.14 31.89
N ASN A 62 -12.75 6.82 32.71
CA ASN A 62 -12.96 5.54 33.39
C ASN A 62 -14.39 5.07 33.06
N PRO A 63 -14.58 4.18 32.07
CA PRO A 63 -15.88 3.67 31.70
C PRO A 63 -16.33 2.58 32.67
N ASP A 64 -17.64 2.48 32.87
CA ASP A 64 -18.25 1.38 33.62
C ASP A 64 -18.52 0.18 32.71
N THR A 65 -18.71 0.42 31.41
CA THR A 65 -19.07 -0.60 30.43
C THR A 65 -18.32 -0.44 29.12
N TYR A 66 -17.92 -1.58 28.55
CA TYR A 66 -17.41 -1.71 27.20
C TYR A 66 -18.33 -2.59 26.37
N LYS A 67 -18.39 -2.33 25.07
CA LYS A 67 -19.18 -3.13 24.15
C LYS A 67 -18.57 -3.11 22.75
N TRP A 68 -18.26 -4.29 22.23
CA TRP A 68 -17.97 -4.51 20.82
C TRP A 68 -19.21 -5.04 20.12
N GLU A 69 -19.61 -4.40 19.03
CA GLU A 69 -20.69 -4.82 18.15
C GLU A 69 -20.17 -4.99 16.73
N VAL A 70 -20.60 -6.04 16.02
CA VAL A 70 -20.37 -6.17 14.58
C VAL A 70 -21.71 -6.28 13.88
N ASN A 71 -21.97 -5.38 12.95
CA ASN A 71 -23.27 -5.28 12.25
C ASN A 71 -24.46 -5.24 13.23
N GLY A 72 -24.26 -4.65 14.42
CA GLY A 72 -25.26 -4.53 15.48
C GLY A 72 -25.36 -5.72 16.44
N GLU A 73 -24.57 -6.78 16.26
CA GLU A 73 -24.53 -7.93 17.19
C GLU A 73 -23.36 -7.79 18.17
N VAL A 74 -23.64 -7.91 19.48
CA VAL A 74 -22.61 -7.82 20.52
C VAL A 74 -21.71 -9.04 20.51
N ILE A 75 -20.41 -8.83 20.32
CA ILE A 75 -19.40 -9.91 20.28
C ILE A 75 -18.49 -9.93 21.51
N SER A 76 -18.36 -8.82 22.24
CA SER A 76 -17.57 -8.75 23.48
C SER A 76 -18.01 -7.57 24.34
N ASN A 77 -17.73 -7.65 25.64
CA ASN A 77 -17.88 -6.55 26.61
C ASN A 77 -16.55 -6.22 27.29
N GLN A 78 -15.43 -6.49 26.61
CA GLN A 78 -14.06 -6.25 27.08
C GLN A 78 -13.34 -5.30 26.12
N LEU A 79 -12.17 -4.80 26.52
CA LEU A 79 -11.30 -3.99 25.64
C LEU A 79 -10.78 -4.78 24.43
N SER A 80 -10.70 -6.11 24.55
CA SER A 80 -10.28 -7.03 23.50
C SER A 80 -11.34 -8.11 23.31
N THR A 81 -11.52 -8.59 22.08
CA THR A 81 -12.41 -9.74 21.79
C THR A 81 -11.66 -11.06 21.96
N GLU A 82 -12.40 -12.16 22.13
CA GLU A 82 -11.85 -13.46 21.74
C GLU A 82 -11.56 -13.48 20.22
N PRO A 83 -10.72 -14.39 19.72
CA PRO A 83 -10.53 -14.55 18.28
C PRO A 83 -11.85 -14.73 17.55
N VAL A 84 -12.05 -13.93 16.51
CA VAL A 84 -13.21 -13.96 15.62
C VAL A 84 -12.76 -14.28 14.20
N SER A 85 -13.62 -14.95 13.44
CA SER A 85 -13.41 -15.21 12.02
C SER A 85 -14.72 -15.09 11.26
N TYR A 86 -14.61 -14.89 9.94
CA TYR A 86 -15.77 -14.70 9.08
C TYR A 86 -15.67 -15.56 7.83
N ALA A 87 -16.70 -16.38 7.61
CA ALA A 87 -16.76 -17.31 6.49
C ALA A 87 -17.36 -16.72 5.20
N THR A 88 -17.90 -15.50 5.26
CA THR A 88 -18.50 -14.81 4.11
C THR A 88 -17.79 -13.49 3.87
N GLU A 89 -17.54 -13.20 2.59
CA GLU A 89 -16.98 -11.93 2.15
C GLU A 89 -17.94 -10.76 2.40
N GLY A 90 -17.39 -9.56 2.29
CA GLY A 90 -18.11 -8.29 2.36
C GLY A 90 -17.70 -7.41 3.53
N ALA A 91 -18.24 -6.20 3.52
CA ALA A 91 -17.99 -5.20 4.56
C ALA A 91 -18.76 -5.53 5.84
N ARG A 92 -18.11 -5.29 6.97
CA ARG A 92 -18.67 -5.41 8.32
C ARG A 92 -18.33 -4.17 9.10
N THR A 93 -19.31 -3.57 9.76
CA THR A 93 -19.05 -2.43 10.64
C THR A 93 -18.87 -2.95 12.04
N ALA A 94 -17.63 -2.88 12.55
CA ALA A 94 -17.31 -3.16 13.93
C ALA A 94 -17.29 -1.86 14.72
N LYS A 95 -18.06 -1.81 15.81
CA LYS A 95 -18.25 -0.66 16.67
C LYS A 95 -17.78 -1.00 18.07
N PHE A 96 -16.89 -0.18 18.61
CA PHE A 96 -16.57 -0.19 20.03
C PHE A 96 -17.27 0.97 20.72
N SER A 97 -17.96 0.68 21.82
CA SER A 97 -18.61 1.66 22.69
C SER A 97 -18.05 1.56 24.11
N ALA A 98 -17.83 2.73 24.72
CA ALA A 98 -17.45 2.89 26.11
C ALA A 98 -18.34 3.95 26.77
N SER A 99 -18.89 3.65 27.94
CA SER A 99 -19.82 4.56 28.62
C SER A 99 -19.75 4.49 30.15
N ASN A 100 -20.19 5.56 30.79
CA ASN A 100 -20.51 5.63 32.22
C ASN A 100 -21.72 6.57 32.43
N GLU A 101 -22.07 6.90 33.67
CA GLU A 101 -23.20 7.80 33.96
C GLU A 101 -23.08 9.22 33.35
N SER A 102 -21.87 9.65 32.98
CA SER A 102 -21.56 11.00 32.51
C SER A 102 -21.25 11.10 31.01
N TYR A 103 -21.01 9.98 30.32
CA TYR A 103 -20.79 9.98 28.88
C TYR A 103 -21.11 8.62 28.22
N ASP A 104 -21.36 8.69 26.91
CA ASP A 104 -21.44 7.55 26.01
C ASP A 104 -20.62 7.92 24.75
N ALA A 105 -19.62 7.10 24.43
CA ALA A 105 -18.70 7.32 23.32
C ALA A 105 -18.53 6.04 22.50
N SER A 106 -18.29 6.20 21.19
CA SER A 106 -18.01 5.07 20.32
C SER A 106 -17.02 5.38 19.20
N ALA A 107 -16.33 4.35 18.73
CA ALA A 107 -15.52 4.36 17.53
C ALA A 107 -15.92 3.19 16.63
N GLU A 108 -15.80 3.36 15.32
CA GLU A 108 -16.16 2.36 14.32
C GLU A 108 -14.97 2.06 13.41
N ILE A 109 -14.85 0.81 13.00
CA ILE A 109 -13.92 0.33 11.98
C ILE A 109 -14.70 -0.51 10.97
N THR A 110 -14.46 -0.30 9.68
CA THR A 110 -15.02 -1.16 8.62
C THR A 110 -14.05 -2.30 8.35
N VAL A 111 -14.50 -3.53 8.47
CA VAL A 111 -13.75 -4.75 8.16
C VAL A 111 -14.25 -5.30 6.84
N TYR A 112 -13.38 -5.34 5.84
CA TYR A 112 -13.63 -6.01 4.57
C TYR A 112 -13.10 -7.44 4.68
N VAL A 113 -14.03 -8.39 4.65
CA VAL A 113 -13.68 -9.81 4.54
C VAL A 113 -13.56 -10.13 3.06
N VAL A 114 -12.41 -10.62 2.65
CA VAL A 114 -12.10 -10.92 1.24
C VAL A 114 -11.55 -12.32 1.12
N GLU A 115 -11.76 -12.96 -0.02
CA GLU A 115 -11.19 -14.29 -0.28
C GLU A 115 -9.69 -14.21 -0.60
N ARG A 116 -9.26 -13.11 -1.23
CA ARG A 116 -7.92 -12.97 -1.82
C ARG A 116 -7.35 -11.57 -1.62
N VAL A 117 -6.18 -11.47 -1.01
CA VAL A 117 -5.39 -10.24 -0.95
C VAL A 117 -3.91 -10.52 -0.97
N ALA A 118 -3.17 -9.90 -1.90
CA ALA A 118 -1.71 -9.92 -1.86
C ALA A 118 -1.18 -8.73 -1.06
N THR A 119 -0.87 -8.97 0.23
CA THR A 119 -0.10 -8.03 1.08
C THR A 119 1.36 -8.43 1.23
N PHE A 120 1.75 -9.61 0.72
CA PHE A 120 3.10 -10.18 0.77
C PHE A 120 3.68 -10.45 2.17
N GLU A 121 3.02 -10.01 3.25
CA GLU A 121 3.42 -10.23 4.65
C GLU A 121 3.40 -11.72 5.08
N ASP A 122 2.72 -12.59 4.33
CA ASP A 122 2.76 -14.04 4.52
C ASP A 122 4.02 -14.69 3.92
N LEU A 123 4.82 -13.92 3.17
CA LEU A 123 6.10 -14.34 2.61
C LEU A 123 7.23 -13.91 3.54
N THR A 124 8.06 -14.87 3.95
CA THR A 124 9.21 -14.60 4.81
C THR A 124 10.42 -14.20 3.98
N LEU A 125 10.98 -13.03 4.29
CA LEU A 125 12.27 -12.54 3.80
C LEU A 125 13.13 -12.08 4.96
N GLU A 126 14.46 -12.23 4.82
CA GLU A 126 15.40 -11.52 5.67
C GLU A 126 15.38 -10.02 5.34
N GLU A 127 15.81 -9.16 6.25
CA GLU A 127 15.82 -7.71 6.03
C GLU A 127 16.65 -7.31 4.80
N ASN A 128 16.12 -6.39 3.99
CA ASN A 128 16.73 -5.90 2.75
C ASN A 128 17.10 -7.03 1.76
N THR A 129 16.20 -8.00 1.60
CA THR A 129 16.31 -9.07 0.61
C THR A 129 15.10 -9.12 -0.32
N TYR A 130 15.19 -10.00 -1.32
CA TYR A 130 14.19 -10.15 -2.37
C TYR A 130 14.15 -11.58 -2.87
N TRP A 131 13.05 -11.91 -3.53
CA TRP A 131 12.89 -13.13 -4.31
C TRP A 131 12.41 -12.77 -5.72
N VAL A 132 13.12 -13.28 -6.72
CA VAL A 132 12.87 -12.98 -8.14
C VAL A 132 12.98 -14.22 -9.02
N GLY A 133 12.83 -15.41 -8.42
CA GLY A 133 12.87 -16.70 -9.11
C GLY A 133 13.63 -17.78 -8.37
N ASP A 134 13.63 -19.00 -8.92
CA ASP A 134 14.23 -20.19 -8.31
C ASP A 134 15.74 -20.35 -8.61
N GLY A 135 16.33 -19.37 -9.30
CA GLY A 135 17.75 -19.35 -9.67
C GLY A 135 18.12 -20.32 -10.80
N THR A 136 17.15 -21.03 -11.38
CA THR A 136 17.37 -21.85 -12.56
C THR A 136 17.13 -21.00 -13.79
N SER A 137 18.17 -20.86 -14.61
CA SER A 137 18.11 -19.96 -15.75
C SER A 137 16.98 -20.35 -16.72
N GLY A 138 16.10 -19.40 -17.00
CA GLY A 138 15.00 -19.54 -17.95
C GLY A 138 13.80 -20.37 -17.53
N THR A 139 13.69 -20.75 -16.24
CA THR A 139 12.53 -21.49 -15.75
C THR A 139 11.38 -20.56 -15.42
N GLN A 140 10.17 -21.01 -15.74
CA GLN A 140 8.96 -20.44 -15.16
C GLN A 140 8.77 -21.01 -13.76
N SER A 141 8.48 -20.12 -12.81
CA SER A 141 8.14 -20.45 -11.44
C SER A 141 6.89 -19.68 -11.01
N THR A 142 6.37 -20.00 -9.84
CA THR A 142 5.21 -19.30 -9.26
C THR A 142 5.41 -19.13 -7.77
N PHE A 143 4.82 -18.08 -7.21
CA PHE A 143 4.65 -17.93 -5.77
C PHE A 143 3.21 -17.53 -5.46
N THR A 144 2.77 -17.74 -4.22
CA THR A 144 1.40 -17.43 -3.78
C THR A 144 1.45 -16.59 -2.53
N THR A 145 0.73 -15.46 -2.52
CA THR A 145 0.52 -14.61 -1.34
C THR A 145 -0.97 -14.30 -1.22
N GLY A 146 -1.51 -14.45 0.00
CA GLY A 146 -2.92 -14.30 0.35
C GLY A 146 -3.90 -14.79 -0.72
N ASN A 147 -3.70 -16.06 -1.10
CA ASN A 147 -4.50 -16.83 -2.06
C ASN A 147 -4.46 -16.35 -3.53
N ILE A 148 -3.52 -15.47 -3.89
CA ILE A 148 -3.28 -15.06 -5.28
C ILE A 148 -1.95 -15.68 -5.74
N THR A 149 -1.98 -16.38 -6.88
CA THR A 149 -0.77 -16.97 -7.48
C THR A 149 -0.20 -16.04 -8.54
N PHE A 150 1.08 -15.73 -8.42
CA PHE A 150 1.83 -14.88 -9.33
C PHE A 150 2.85 -15.73 -10.10
N GLN A 151 2.91 -15.54 -11.41
CA GLN A 151 3.97 -16.14 -12.21
C GLN A 151 5.27 -15.34 -12.14
N ASN A 152 6.37 -16.04 -12.26
CA ASN A 152 7.71 -15.49 -12.36
C ASN A 152 8.45 -16.22 -13.47
N THR A 153 9.25 -15.50 -14.23
CA THR A 153 10.18 -16.10 -15.18
C THR A 153 11.61 -15.75 -14.77
N SER A 154 12.38 -16.78 -14.43
CA SER A 154 13.80 -16.63 -14.09
C SER A 154 14.62 -16.28 -15.34
N PRO A 155 15.66 -15.43 -15.24
CA PRO A 155 16.40 -14.98 -16.40
C PRO A 155 17.08 -16.12 -17.17
N THR A 156 16.90 -16.18 -18.49
CA THR A 156 17.65 -17.08 -19.39
C THR A 156 19.06 -16.59 -19.68
N GLU A 157 19.21 -15.27 -19.86
CA GLU A 157 20.46 -14.61 -20.34
C GLU A 157 20.56 -13.14 -19.87
N SER A 158 19.53 -12.61 -19.20
CA SER A 158 19.53 -11.26 -18.64
C SER A 158 19.91 -11.28 -17.16
N ASP A 159 20.44 -10.20 -16.62
CA ASP A 159 20.83 -10.13 -15.20
C ASP A 159 19.63 -9.96 -14.24
N ASP A 160 18.38 -10.21 -14.69
CA ASP A 160 17.18 -9.72 -14.01
C ASP A 160 15.89 -10.51 -14.39
N PHE A 161 14.86 -10.52 -13.54
CA PHE A 161 13.65 -11.38 -13.64
C PHE A 161 12.49 -10.82 -14.48
N TYR A 162 11.56 -11.66 -14.91
CA TYR A 162 10.33 -11.18 -15.58
C TYR A 162 9.06 -11.61 -14.85
N ASP A 163 7.97 -10.91 -15.18
CA ASP A 163 6.67 -11.00 -14.54
C ASP A 163 6.71 -10.43 -13.12
N PHE A 164 6.60 -11.29 -12.10
CA PHE A 164 6.47 -10.88 -10.72
C PHE A 164 7.59 -11.41 -9.84
N GLY A 165 7.92 -10.65 -8.81
CA GLY A 165 8.78 -11.02 -7.69
C GLY A 165 8.29 -10.36 -6.41
N TYR A 166 9.06 -10.42 -5.34
CA TYR A 166 8.77 -9.70 -4.11
C TYR A 166 10.04 -9.29 -3.38
N SER A 167 9.97 -8.21 -2.61
CA SER A 167 11.11 -7.57 -1.94
C SER A 167 10.67 -6.90 -0.65
N ASN A 168 11.62 -6.69 0.27
CA ASN A 168 11.43 -5.81 1.43
C ASN A 168 12.49 -4.70 1.50
N ILE A 169 13.20 -4.44 0.39
CA ILE A 169 14.27 -3.44 0.33
C ILE A 169 13.68 -2.03 0.27
N ILE A 170 13.92 -1.22 1.30
CA ILE A 170 13.57 0.21 1.30
C ILE A 170 14.77 1.10 1.66
N ASP A 171 15.86 0.49 2.10
CA ASP A 171 17.10 1.16 2.44
C ASP A 171 17.85 1.57 1.15
N GLU A 172 18.01 2.88 0.94
CA GLU A 172 18.69 3.45 -0.23
C GLU A 172 20.19 3.09 -0.28
N GLU A 173 20.77 2.70 0.84
CA GLU A 173 22.17 2.26 0.94
C GLU A 173 22.36 0.78 0.56
N SER A 174 21.27 0.02 0.37
CA SER A 174 21.37 -1.37 -0.10
C SER A 174 21.88 -1.42 -1.53
N GLU A 175 22.89 -2.27 -1.80
CA GLU A 175 23.42 -2.49 -3.16
C GLU A 175 22.34 -2.93 -4.16
N SER A 176 21.26 -3.52 -3.65
CA SER A 176 20.13 -4.00 -4.45
C SER A 176 18.95 -3.02 -4.53
N TYR A 177 19.03 -1.87 -3.83
CA TYR A 177 17.96 -0.87 -3.78
C TYR A 177 17.53 -0.40 -5.16
N GLU A 178 18.50 -0.10 -6.03
CA GLU A 178 18.19 0.42 -7.36
C GLU A 178 17.28 -0.55 -8.13
N LYS A 179 17.60 -1.84 -8.13
CA LYS A 179 16.91 -2.86 -8.93
C LYS A 179 15.63 -3.38 -8.29
N TYR A 180 15.64 -3.58 -6.97
CA TYR A 180 14.62 -4.33 -6.24
C TYR A 180 14.01 -3.56 -5.08
N GLY A 181 14.33 -2.28 -4.93
CA GLY A 181 13.74 -1.40 -3.93
C GLY A 181 12.42 -0.77 -4.40
N ALA A 182 11.73 -0.13 -3.45
CA ALA A 182 10.62 0.77 -3.70
C ALA A 182 11.06 2.22 -3.40
N TYR A 183 10.75 3.16 -4.30
CA TYR A 183 11.08 4.57 -4.10
C TYR A 183 10.05 5.22 -3.17
N LEU A 184 10.40 5.32 -1.88
CA LEU A 184 9.52 5.80 -0.81
C LEU A 184 10.24 6.84 0.07
N LEU A 185 9.55 7.91 0.48
CA LEU A 185 10.10 8.91 1.42
C LEU A 185 9.95 8.51 2.89
N THR A 186 9.12 7.52 3.20
CA THR A 186 8.87 7.07 4.57
C THR A 186 9.18 5.59 4.72
N ASN A 187 10.11 5.26 5.61
CA ASN A 187 10.53 3.90 5.88
C ASN A 187 9.48 3.15 6.70
N LYS A 188 8.81 2.18 6.07
CA LYS A 188 8.13 1.08 6.74
C LYS A 188 8.64 -0.22 6.12
N ILE A 189 9.16 -1.12 6.94
CA ILE A 189 9.54 -2.46 6.49
C ILE A 189 8.24 -3.23 6.29
N ASN A 190 7.82 -3.36 5.04
CA ASN A 190 6.77 -4.26 4.56
C ASN A 190 7.36 -5.05 3.40
N THR A 191 6.93 -6.30 3.24
CA THR A 191 7.22 -7.03 2.01
C THR A 191 6.24 -6.55 0.94
N TYR A 192 6.69 -6.40 -0.30
CA TYR A 192 5.86 -5.90 -1.40
C TYR A 192 6.20 -6.61 -2.71
N GLY A 193 5.30 -6.51 -3.67
CA GLY A 193 5.44 -7.09 -5.00
C GLY A 193 6.33 -6.25 -5.92
N LEU A 194 7.13 -6.94 -6.72
CA LEU A 194 7.88 -6.37 -7.84
C LEU A 194 7.21 -6.81 -9.15
N ALA A 195 7.11 -5.90 -10.11
CA ALA A 195 6.63 -6.20 -11.45
C ALA A 195 7.65 -5.72 -12.50
N ARG A 196 8.07 -6.62 -13.40
CA ARG A 196 8.97 -6.31 -14.52
C ARG A 196 8.49 -6.96 -15.81
N SER A 197 8.43 -6.17 -16.87
CA SER A 197 8.07 -6.65 -18.20
C SER A 197 9.28 -7.15 -18.98
N ASP A 198 9.11 -8.25 -19.73
CA ASP A 198 9.99 -8.71 -20.82
C ASP A 198 9.59 -8.13 -22.19
N THR A 199 8.34 -7.68 -22.34
CA THR A 199 7.68 -7.41 -23.62
C THR A 199 7.12 -6.00 -23.66
N GLN A 200 7.93 -5.01 -24.06
CA GLN A 200 7.49 -3.61 -24.32
C GLN A 200 6.58 -3.03 -23.21
N GLY A 201 6.88 -3.32 -21.94
CA GLY A 201 6.14 -2.77 -20.80
C GLY A 201 4.83 -3.46 -20.44
N LYS A 202 4.52 -4.63 -21.01
CA LYS A 202 3.32 -5.42 -20.68
C LYS A 202 3.62 -6.49 -19.64
N ILE A 203 2.72 -6.65 -18.66
CA ILE A 203 2.79 -7.68 -17.62
C ILE A 203 1.36 -8.17 -17.37
N THR A 204 1.11 -9.47 -17.45
CA THR A 204 -0.26 -10.02 -17.33
C THR A 204 -0.37 -10.94 -16.13
N LEU A 205 -1.16 -10.57 -15.13
CA LEU A 205 -1.55 -11.45 -14.02
C LEU A 205 -2.83 -12.19 -14.40
N LYS A 206 -2.82 -13.53 -14.32
CA LYS A 206 -4.02 -14.36 -14.55
C LYS A 206 -4.56 -14.90 -13.23
N PHE A 207 -5.87 -14.90 -13.12
CA PHE A 207 -6.58 -15.43 -11.96
C PHE A 207 -6.98 -16.90 -12.22
N ASP A 208 -7.16 -17.66 -11.13
CA ASP A 208 -7.60 -19.06 -11.16
C ASP A 208 -9.12 -19.20 -11.36
N ALA A 209 -9.87 -18.12 -11.15
CA ALA A 209 -11.28 -17.97 -11.46
C ALA A 209 -11.59 -16.48 -11.76
N ALA A 210 -12.86 -16.16 -11.90
CA ALA A 210 -13.30 -14.78 -12.09
C ALA A 210 -13.40 -14.05 -10.74
N TYR A 211 -12.82 -12.86 -10.63
CA TYR A 211 -12.90 -11.99 -9.45
C TYR A 211 -13.13 -10.54 -9.84
N SER A 212 -13.72 -9.77 -8.92
CA SER A 212 -13.76 -8.32 -9.05
C SER A 212 -12.57 -7.71 -8.29
N PRO A 213 -11.65 -7.01 -8.98
CA PRO A 213 -10.54 -6.33 -8.34
C PRO A 213 -11.07 -5.04 -7.69
N LEU A 214 -10.80 -4.86 -6.39
CA LEU A 214 -11.20 -3.64 -5.69
C LEU A 214 -10.16 -2.54 -5.79
N GLY A 215 -8.89 -2.92 -5.67
CA GLY A 215 -7.80 -1.97 -5.75
C GLY A 215 -6.44 -2.61 -5.65
N VAL A 216 -5.43 -1.79 -5.89
CA VAL A 216 -4.01 -2.12 -5.75
C VAL A 216 -3.23 -0.86 -5.38
N SER A 217 -2.26 -1.00 -4.49
CA SER A 217 -1.28 0.05 -4.21
C SER A 217 -0.14 -0.06 -5.21
N ILE A 218 0.28 1.05 -5.83
CA ILE A 218 1.44 1.10 -6.71
C ILE A 218 2.45 2.12 -6.20
N ALA A 219 3.73 1.78 -6.28
CA ALA A 219 4.86 2.67 -6.02
C ALA A 219 5.89 2.58 -7.13
N ASN A 220 6.73 3.60 -7.19
CA ASN A 220 7.76 3.71 -8.19
C ASN A 220 8.98 2.83 -7.86
N SER A 221 9.74 2.44 -8.89
CA SER A 221 11.02 1.76 -8.74
C SER A 221 12.16 2.79 -8.72
N PRO A 222 13.16 2.67 -7.84
CA PRO A 222 14.30 3.58 -7.79
C PRO A 222 15.04 3.66 -9.14
N LEU A 223 15.26 2.53 -9.83
CA LEU A 223 15.89 2.53 -11.14
C LEU A 223 15.14 3.40 -12.16
N VAL A 224 13.79 3.40 -12.14
CA VAL A 224 12.97 4.23 -13.05
C VAL A 224 13.11 5.71 -12.70
N VAL A 225 13.14 6.05 -11.39
CA VAL A 225 13.33 7.42 -10.91
C VAL A 225 14.72 7.96 -11.27
N ASN A 226 15.78 7.18 -10.99
CA ASN A 226 17.16 7.54 -11.33
C ASN A 226 17.32 7.74 -12.84
N SER A 227 16.76 6.84 -13.65
CA SER A 227 16.75 6.94 -15.11
C SER A 227 16.07 8.23 -15.58
N ALA A 228 14.92 8.57 -14.99
CA ALA A 228 14.19 9.79 -15.34
C ALA A 228 14.97 11.06 -14.95
N ASN A 229 15.68 11.06 -13.81
CA ASN A 229 16.54 12.18 -13.42
C ASN A 229 17.80 12.30 -14.30
N GLY A 230 18.19 11.22 -14.97
CA GLY A 230 19.48 11.11 -15.63
C GLY A 230 20.62 11.01 -14.62
N ASP A 231 20.38 10.28 -13.53
CA ASP A 231 21.37 9.96 -12.51
C ASP A 231 22.24 8.78 -13.00
N TYR A 232 22.99 9.03 -14.06
CA TYR A 232 24.05 8.17 -14.61
C TYR A 232 25.42 8.77 -14.31
N ASP A 233 26.52 8.04 -14.56
CA ASP A 233 27.88 8.57 -14.40
C ASP A 233 28.04 9.85 -15.25
N PRO A 234 28.14 11.04 -14.62
CA PRO A 234 28.08 12.30 -15.35
C PRO A 234 29.36 12.61 -16.13
N GLU A 235 30.45 11.86 -15.92
CA GLU A 235 31.72 12.11 -16.60
C GLU A 235 31.73 11.59 -18.04
N GLU A 236 30.95 10.55 -18.37
CA GLU A 236 30.85 9.97 -19.71
C GLU A 236 29.41 9.52 -20.06
N PRO A 237 28.45 10.44 -20.25
CA PRO A 237 27.11 10.07 -20.69
C PRO A 237 27.14 9.38 -22.05
N THR A 238 26.52 8.22 -22.16
CA THR A 238 26.27 7.56 -23.44
C THR A 238 25.09 8.21 -24.16
N GLU A 239 24.94 7.98 -25.47
CA GLU A 239 23.74 8.42 -26.20
C GLU A 239 22.46 7.78 -25.63
N ASP A 240 22.56 6.55 -25.12
CA ASP A 240 21.46 5.81 -24.50
C ASP A 240 21.00 6.48 -23.18
N ASP A 241 21.95 6.97 -22.36
CA ASP A 241 21.65 7.68 -21.11
C ASP A 241 20.82 8.96 -21.34
N LEU A 242 21.07 9.64 -22.46
CA LEU A 242 20.33 10.85 -22.85
C LEU A 242 18.89 10.55 -23.29
N LEU A 243 18.61 9.32 -23.75
CA LEU A 243 17.26 8.90 -24.11
C LEU A 243 16.38 8.65 -22.87
N LEU A 244 16.99 8.27 -21.75
CA LEU A 244 16.30 7.98 -20.49
C LEU A 244 15.88 9.24 -19.74
N LYS A 245 16.75 10.27 -19.72
CA LYS A 245 16.52 11.49 -18.93
C LYS A 245 15.26 12.24 -19.37
N PHE A 246 14.38 12.54 -18.41
CA PHE A 246 13.13 13.25 -18.65
C PHE A 246 13.36 14.73 -18.94
N GLY A 247 12.65 15.22 -19.96
CA GLY A 247 12.50 16.63 -20.31
C GLY A 247 11.05 17.10 -20.13
N SER A 248 10.79 18.37 -20.44
CA SER A 248 9.46 18.97 -20.28
C SER A 248 8.38 18.17 -21.03
N GLY A 249 7.35 17.75 -20.30
CA GLY A 249 6.22 16.98 -20.84
C GLY A 249 6.42 15.46 -20.78
N ASP A 250 7.59 14.98 -20.36
CA ASP A 250 7.83 13.56 -20.20
C ASP A 250 7.07 12.96 -19.01
N TYR A 251 6.73 11.68 -19.13
CA TYR A 251 5.95 10.97 -18.12
C TYR A 251 6.18 9.47 -18.10
N TYR A 252 5.84 8.86 -16.96
CA TYR A 252 5.82 7.41 -16.75
C TYR A 252 4.53 7.03 -16.03
N ASP A 253 3.65 6.32 -16.74
CA ASP A 253 2.35 5.86 -16.27
C ASP A 253 2.32 4.33 -16.19
N VAL A 254 1.57 3.82 -15.22
CA VAL A 254 1.12 2.42 -15.21
C VAL A 254 -0.37 2.42 -15.50
N GLU A 255 -0.74 1.83 -16.63
CA GLU A 255 -2.12 1.54 -17.00
C GLU A 255 -2.47 0.12 -16.57
N ILE A 256 -3.66 -0.06 -16.02
CA ILE A 256 -4.21 -1.36 -15.62
C ILE A 256 -5.45 -1.61 -16.45
N ARG A 257 -5.56 -2.81 -17.03
CA ARG A 257 -6.69 -3.26 -17.84
C ARG A 257 -7.21 -4.58 -17.34
N ALA A 258 -8.49 -4.81 -17.57
CA ALA A 258 -9.11 -6.10 -17.30
C ALA A 258 -8.73 -7.12 -18.38
N VAL A 259 -8.54 -8.38 -17.94
CA VAL A 259 -8.38 -9.54 -18.81
C VAL A 259 -9.63 -10.40 -18.73
N ASN A 260 -10.27 -10.65 -19.87
CA ASN A 260 -11.47 -11.48 -19.98
C ASN A 260 -11.12 -12.97 -19.90
N GLU A 261 -12.14 -13.82 -19.75
CA GLU A 261 -12.01 -15.29 -19.70
C GLU A 261 -11.27 -15.87 -20.91
N ASP A 262 -11.50 -15.31 -22.10
CA ASP A 262 -10.87 -15.72 -23.35
C ASP A 262 -9.43 -15.20 -23.51
N GLY A 263 -8.92 -14.48 -22.51
CA GLY A 263 -7.59 -13.86 -22.50
C GLY A 263 -7.50 -12.54 -23.26
N THR A 264 -8.62 -12.01 -23.78
CA THR A 264 -8.64 -10.68 -24.41
C THR A 264 -8.53 -9.57 -23.35
N VAL A 265 -7.89 -8.46 -23.71
CA VAL A 265 -7.70 -7.31 -22.82
C VAL A 265 -8.67 -6.19 -23.17
N THR A 266 -9.26 -5.54 -22.18
CA THR A 266 -10.21 -4.43 -22.38
C THR A 266 -9.54 -3.16 -22.90
N GLU A 267 -10.33 -2.38 -23.65
CA GLU A 267 -9.93 -1.02 -24.06
C GLU A 267 -10.02 -0.01 -22.92
N GLU A 268 -10.93 -0.21 -21.96
CA GLU A 268 -11.00 0.59 -20.74
C GLU A 268 -9.83 0.25 -19.81
N PHE A 269 -9.30 1.29 -19.17
CA PHE A 269 -8.17 1.20 -18.25
C PHE A 269 -8.27 2.24 -17.14
N VAL A 270 -7.63 1.93 -16.02
CA VAL A 270 -7.31 2.90 -14.97
C VAL A 270 -5.82 3.19 -15.06
N SER A 271 -5.40 4.43 -14.83
CA SER A 271 -4.00 4.84 -14.96
C SER A 271 -3.53 5.62 -13.75
N ILE A 272 -2.27 5.40 -13.38
CA ILE A 272 -1.55 6.19 -12.39
C ILE A 272 -0.33 6.84 -13.01
N ARG A 273 -0.05 8.09 -12.61
CA ARG A 273 1.15 8.85 -12.99
C ARG A 273 2.21 8.70 -11.91
N LEU A 274 3.27 7.94 -12.19
CA LEU A 274 4.37 7.73 -11.23
C LEU A 274 5.47 8.79 -11.37
N ILE A 275 5.73 9.26 -12.59
CA ILE A 275 6.70 10.34 -12.85
C ILE A 275 6.11 11.31 -13.86
N SER A 276 6.27 12.61 -13.61
CA SER A 276 6.00 13.67 -14.59
C SER A 276 7.11 14.70 -14.59
N ALA A 277 7.39 15.28 -15.76
CA ALA A 277 8.38 16.33 -15.90
C ALA A 277 7.76 17.61 -16.49
N THR A 278 8.10 18.72 -15.85
CA THR A 278 7.85 20.07 -16.36
C THR A 278 9.17 20.64 -16.91
N ALA A 279 9.14 21.89 -17.40
CA ALA A 279 10.35 22.54 -17.91
C ALA A 279 11.47 22.69 -16.87
N THR A 280 11.16 22.66 -15.57
CA THR A 280 12.12 22.96 -14.49
C THR A 280 12.19 21.90 -13.41
N THR A 281 11.30 20.91 -13.41
CA THR A 281 11.14 19.99 -12.27
C THR A 281 10.62 18.65 -12.74
N ILE A 282 11.27 17.59 -12.25
CA ILE A 282 10.78 16.21 -12.31
C ILE A 282 10.09 15.93 -10.97
N THR A 283 8.88 15.38 -11.03
CA THR A 283 8.10 14.98 -9.86
C THR A 283 7.89 13.47 -9.94
N SER A 284 8.40 12.77 -8.93
CA SER A 284 8.28 11.32 -8.78
C SER A 284 7.42 11.01 -7.56
N GLN A 285 6.45 10.11 -7.73
CA GLN A 285 5.66 9.59 -6.63
C GLN A 285 6.56 8.80 -5.69
N SER A 286 6.52 9.16 -4.41
CA SER A 286 7.39 8.64 -3.37
C SER A 286 6.61 8.11 -2.16
N VAL A 287 5.35 7.77 -2.39
CA VAL A 287 4.46 7.10 -1.47
C VAL A 287 3.69 6.05 -2.26
N TRP A 288 3.16 5.05 -1.57
CA TRP A 288 2.18 4.13 -2.15
C TRP A 288 0.91 4.90 -2.53
N GLU A 289 0.49 4.78 -3.78
CA GLU A 289 -0.78 5.32 -4.25
C GLU A 289 -1.76 4.18 -4.49
N ASN A 290 -2.95 4.30 -3.91
CA ASN A 290 -4.02 3.32 -4.09
C ASN A 290 -4.82 3.66 -5.35
N ILE A 291 -5.00 2.64 -6.19
CA ILE A 291 -5.80 2.72 -7.41
C ILE A 291 -7.06 1.90 -7.19
N GLU A 292 -8.22 2.51 -7.40
CA GLU A 292 -9.50 1.82 -7.37
C GLU A 292 -9.72 1.08 -8.69
N LEU A 293 -10.07 -0.20 -8.61
CA LEU A 293 -10.27 -1.09 -9.76
C LEU A 293 -11.71 -1.63 -9.85
N SER A 294 -12.60 -1.17 -8.94
CA SER A 294 -13.99 -1.63 -8.82
C SER A 294 -14.79 -1.52 -10.11
N THR A 295 -14.39 -0.63 -11.01
CA THR A 295 -15.04 -0.39 -12.31
C THR A 295 -14.85 -1.52 -13.31
N PHE A 296 -13.86 -2.40 -13.12
CA PHE A 296 -13.65 -3.54 -14.01
C PHE A 296 -14.69 -4.65 -13.83
N GLY A 297 -15.38 -4.70 -12.69
CA GLY A 297 -16.28 -5.79 -12.36
C GLY A 297 -15.57 -7.15 -12.41
N LEU A 298 -16.29 -8.20 -12.78
CA LEU A 298 -15.79 -9.57 -12.76
C LEU A 298 -14.84 -9.87 -13.93
N VAL A 299 -13.57 -10.17 -13.65
CA VAL A 299 -12.50 -10.40 -14.65
C VAL A 299 -11.67 -11.64 -14.33
N HIS A 300 -10.89 -12.13 -15.29
CA HIS A 300 -10.01 -13.31 -15.14
C HIS A 300 -8.52 -12.94 -15.03
N GLY A 301 -8.21 -11.65 -14.91
CA GLY A 301 -6.86 -11.18 -14.73
C GLY A 301 -6.73 -9.68 -14.89
N LEU A 302 -5.51 -9.19 -14.73
CA LEU A 302 -5.12 -7.82 -14.94
C LEU A 302 -3.93 -7.77 -15.89
N GLU A 303 -3.97 -6.85 -16.85
CA GLU A 303 -2.79 -6.49 -17.64
C GLU A 303 -2.30 -5.10 -17.22
N PHE A 304 -1.06 -5.05 -16.75
CA PHE A 304 -0.34 -3.83 -16.50
C PHE A 304 0.42 -3.43 -17.76
N ARG A 305 0.29 -2.18 -18.17
CA ARG A 305 1.05 -1.58 -19.27
C ARG A 305 1.78 -0.36 -18.80
N ILE A 306 3.07 -0.32 -19.06
CA ILE A 306 3.85 0.88 -18.86
C ILE A 306 3.66 1.78 -20.08
N ASN A 307 3.11 2.97 -19.85
CA ASN A 307 2.91 3.99 -20.86
C ASN A 307 3.79 5.18 -20.53
N THR A 308 4.76 5.45 -21.39
CA THR A 308 5.70 6.56 -21.21
C THR A 308 5.88 7.33 -22.51
N SER A 309 6.27 8.60 -22.37
CA SER A 309 6.75 9.41 -23.48
C SER A 309 8.12 8.97 -24.01
N LYS A 310 8.92 8.27 -23.20
CA LYS A 310 10.25 7.76 -23.55
C LYS A 310 10.19 6.44 -24.31
N LYS A 311 9.79 6.54 -25.56
CA LYS A 311 9.73 5.43 -26.49
C LYS A 311 10.14 5.84 -27.88
N ASP A 312 10.63 4.87 -28.64
CA ASP A 312 10.95 5.02 -30.04
C ASP A 312 9.68 5.33 -30.84
N SER A 313 9.74 6.36 -31.69
CA SER A 313 8.57 6.83 -32.44
C SER A 313 8.17 5.91 -33.59
N GLU A 314 9.06 5.03 -34.05
CA GLU A 314 8.83 4.12 -35.18
C GLU A 314 8.46 2.71 -34.70
N THR A 315 9.17 2.19 -33.71
CA THR A 315 9.01 0.83 -33.20
C THR A 315 8.10 0.75 -31.96
N SER A 316 7.87 1.89 -31.28
CA SER A 316 7.22 1.95 -29.97
C SER A 316 7.99 1.25 -28.84
N ASP A 317 9.25 0.92 -29.06
CA ASP A 317 10.11 0.33 -28.03
C ASP A 317 10.34 1.32 -26.90
N ILE A 318 10.11 0.87 -25.66
CA ILE A 318 10.26 1.70 -24.47
C ILE A 318 11.75 1.73 -24.10
N TYR A 319 12.31 2.93 -23.98
CA TYR A 319 13.69 3.10 -23.53
C TYR A 319 13.81 2.94 -22.01
N MET A 320 12.79 3.39 -21.28
CA MET A 320 12.78 3.35 -19.82
C MET A 320 12.76 1.91 -19.27
N PRO A 321 13.36 1.67 -18.09
CA PRO A 321 13.20 0.41 -17.39
C PRO A 321 11.71 0.10 -17.16
N THR A 322 11.25 -1.05 -17.64
CA THR A 322 9.83 -1.39 -17.60
C THR A 322 9.46 -2.14 -16.33
N ARG A 323 9.41 -1.41 -15.20
CA ARG A 323 9.13 -1.98 -13.87
C ARG A 323 8.38 -1.02 -12.93
N PHE A 324 7.75 -1.58 -11.91
CA PHE A 324 7.13 -0.86 -10.79
C PHE A 324 7.00 -1.77 -9.57
N CYS A 325 6.64 -1.19 -8.42
CA CYS A 325 6.33 -1.95 -7.21
C CYS A 325 4.82 -1.90 -6.96
N PHE A 326 4.25 -2.95 -6.38
CA PHE A 326 2.84 -3.01 -6.03
C PHE A 326 2.61 -3.73 -4.70
N ASP A 327 1.51 -3.43 -4.06
CA ASP A 327 1.09 -4.04 -2.80
C ASP A 327 -0.44 -3.98 -2.67
N ASN A 328 -1.00 -4.68 -1.70
CA ASN A 328 -2.43 -4.67 -1.37
C ASN A 328 -3.34 -4.88 -2.59
N LEU A 329 -3.05 -5.87 -3.44
CA LEU A 329 -3.98 -6.27 -4.50
C LEU A 329 -5.16 -7.00 -3.88
N ILE A 330 -6.35 -6.41 -3.94
CA ILE A 330 -7.56 -6.94 -3.32
C ILE A 330 -8.49 -7.50 -4.39
N LEU A 331 -8.85 -8.78 -4.26
CA LEU A 331 -9.81 -9.46 -5.14
C LEU A 331 -10.98 -9.99 -4.31
N ILE A 332 -12.20 -9.78 -4.80
CA ILE A 332 -13.42 -10.31 -4.19
C ILE A 332 -14.13 -11.27 -5.13
N ASN A 333 -14.73 -12.30 -4.54
CA ASN A 333 -15.58 -13.24 -5.25
C ASN A 333 -17.05 -12.83 -5.07
N ASP A 334 -17.42 -11.72 -5.69
CA ASP A 334 -18.74 -11.10 -5.54
C ASP A 334 -19.81 -11.67 -6.49
N ASN A 335 -19.49 -12.69 -7.30
CA ASN A 335 -20.34 -13.16 -8.41
C ASN A 335 -20.81 -12.02 -9.36
N GLY A 336 -20.13 -10.87 -9.38
CA GLY A 336 -20.45 -9.70 -10.20
C GLY A 336 -21.19 -8.55 -9.50
N ASP A 337 -21.37 -8.57 -8.19
CA ASP A 337 -21.96 -7.44 -7.44
C ASP A 337 -20.90 -6.40 -7.04
N ASN A 338 -20.86 -5.25 -7.73
CA ASN A 338 -19.92 -4.16 -7.45
C ASN A 338 -19.89 -3.77 -5.96
N VAL A 339 -18.83 -4.13 -5.25
CA VAL A 339 -18.55 -3.64 -3.89
C VAL A 339 -17.68 -2.39 -4.01
N THR A 340 -18.20 -1.23 -3.64
CA THR A 340 -17.41 0.01 -3.57
C THR A 340 -16.78 0.13 -2.18
N LEU A 341 -15.45 0.30 -2.12
CA LEU A 341 -14.78 0.74 -0.90
C LEU A 341 -15.04 2.24 -0.75
N ASN A 342 -15.83 2.66 0.24
CA ASN A 342 -15.97 4.09 0.50
C ASN A 342 -14.66 4.62 1.10
N ASN A 343 -13.91 5.43 0.35
CA ASN A 343 -12.66 6.06 0.79
C ASN A 343 -12.85 7.10 1.91
#